data_AF-A0A3D0UPG0-F1
#
_entry.id   AF-A0A3D0UPG0-F1
#
_cell.length_a   1.000
_cell.length_b   1.000
_cell.length_c   1.000
_cell.angle_alpha   90.00
_cell.angle_beta   90.00
_cell.angle_gamma   90.00
#
_symmetry.space_group_name_H-M   'P 1'
#
loop_
_entity.id
_entity.type
_entity.pdbx_description
1 polymer ?
#
loop_
_entity_poly.entity_id
_entity_poly.type
_entity_poly.pdbx_seq_one_letter_code
_entity_poly.pdbx_strand_id
1 'polypeptide(L)'
;MTSLQVHVFGKLRLQHGEVRIETFPTRRVEELLGFFIASPHTRHTREKLIDTLWPDIPLRNGRASLSTALWRLRTVFDRLNLPSGDYFITNRDWIRFEPSGAFTLDLAEFNQFIGEAERTEDGKKRESALRSAIDLYRGSFCEGIYAEWCLLERERLERRYLWAMGQLMDLLMQHQTYEEAARIGKDILQCDPLREEVHRAVMHCFWKLGRRSQAVRQFQLCARSLQSELRILPMPETIALYQKIISERLGELRINGREPALFENKIDEAYEAFLKAIADLNSLLEYVDKLPEERVKA
;
A
#
# COMPACT_ATOMS: atom_id res chain seq x y z
N MET A 1 9.15 17.45 29.00
CA MET A 1 8.20 18.28 28.21
C MET A 1 7.48 17.35 27.26
N THR A 2 6.16 17.24 27.36
CA THR A 2 5.34 16.45 26.44
C THR A 2 5.25 17.17 25.10
N SER A 3 5.44 16.43 24.00
CA SER A 3 5.33 16.94 22.63
C SER A 3 3.89 16.81 22.13
N LEU A 4 3.44 17.70 21.25
CA LEU A 4 2.23 17.46 20.46
C LEU A 4 2.52 16.32 19.48
N GLN A 5 1.69 15.29 19.50
CA GLN A 5 1.76 14.15 18.59
C GLN A 5 0.56 14.19 17.65
N VAL A 6 0.81 14.06 16.36
CA VAL A 6 -0.22 14.04 15.33
C VAL A 6 -0.08 12.75 14.55
N HIS A 7 -1.19 12.01 14.49
CA HIS A 7 -1.27 10.75 13.78
C HIS A 7 -2.27 10.85 12.64
N VAL A 8 -1.83 10.48 11.44
CA VAL A 8 -2.64 10.52 10.23
C VAL A 8 -2.72 9.18 9.50
N PHE A 9 -1.94 8.16 9.87
CA PHE A 9 -2.11 6.81 9.32
C PHE A 9 -3.22 6.05 10.05
N GLY A 10 -4.43 6.14 9.49
CA GLY A 10 -5.69 5.82 10.13
C GLY A 10 -6.52 7.09 10.36
N LYS A 11 -7.42 7.07 11.36
CA LYS A 11 -8.18 8.27 11.73
C LYS A 11 -7.26 9.37 12.26
N LEU A 12 -7.53 10.61 11.85
CA LEU A 12 -6.79 11.78 12.32
C LEU A 12 -6.89 11.90 13.83
N ARG A 13 -5.74 11.93 14.50
CA ARG A 13 -5.64 12.00 15.96
C ARG A 13 -4.61 13.03 16.39
N LEU A 14 -5.00 13.86 17.35
CA LEU A 14 -4.10 14.73 18.09
C LEU A 14 -3.92 14.19 19.50
N GLN A 15 -2.69 14.23 20.02
CA GLN A 15 -2.38 13.81 21.38
C GLN A 15 -1.35 14.73 22.01
N HIS A 16 -1.56 15.09 23.28
CA HIS A 16 -0.56 15.77 24.10
C HIS A 16 -0.69 15.30 25.54
N GLY A 17 0.37 14.65 26.05
CA GLY A 17 0.30 13.92 27.31
C GLY A 17 -0.77 12.83 27.27
N GLU A 18 -1.69 12.86 28.22
CA GLU A 18 -2.82 11.92 28.31
C GLU A 18 -4.05 12.37 27.50
N VAL A 19 -4.11 13.63 27.07
CA VAL A 19 -5.26 14.13 26.33
C VAL A 19 -5.16 13.70 24.87
N ARG A 20 -6.22 13.04 24.39
CA ARG A 20 -6.36 12.55 23.03
C ARG A 20 -7.64 13.07 22.39
N ILE A 21 -7.52 13.57 21.16
CA ILE A 21 -8.63 14.06 20.36
C ILE A 21 -8.68 13.29 19.05
N GLU A 22 -9.82 12.64 18.81
CA GLU A 22 -10.15 11.93 17.56
C GLU A 22 -11.51 12.35 16.99
N THR A 23 -12.16 13.31 17.65
CA THR A 23 -13.48 13.80 17.24
C THR A 23 -13.41 15.31 17.11
N PHE A 24 -13.70 15.78 15.91
CA PHE A 24 -13.63 17.18 15.57
C PHE A 24 -15.03 17.81 15.56
N PRO A 25 -15.17 19.12 15.85
CA PRO A 25 -16.47 19.77 15.89
C PRO A 25 -17.30 19.63 14.62
N THR A 26 -16.65 19.55 13.46
CA THR A 26 -17.27 19.29 12.16
C THR A 26 -16.29 18.57 11.24
N ARG A 27 -16.80 17.83 10.25
CA ARG A 27 -15.96 17.24 9.18
C ARG A 27 -15.07 18.27 8.49
N ARG A 28 -15.57 19.49 8.25
CA ARG A 28 -14.78 20.57 7.62
C ARG A 28 -13.59 21.02 8.46
N VAL A 29 -13.68 20.95 9.79
CA VAL A 29 -12.57 21.29 10.69
C VAL A 29 -11.51 20.18 10.67
N GLU A 30 -11.94 18.93 10.66
CA GLU A 30 -11.07 17.76 10.50
C GLU A 30 -10.35 17.79 9.14
N GLU A 31 -11.09 18.02 8.05
CA GLU A 31 -10.56 18.18 6.69
C GLU A 31 -9.56 19.33 6.59
N LEU A 32 -9.87 20.49 7.17
CA LEU A 32 -8.96 21.65 7.17
C LEU A 32 -7.65 21.32 7.89
N LEU A 33 -7.72 20.65 9.03
CA LEU A 33 -6.53 20.23 9.77
C LEU A 33 -5.72 19.20 8.98
N GLY A 34 -6.38 18.17 8.45
CA GLY A 34 -5.74 17.16 7.59
C GLY A 34 -5.02 17.77 6.39
N PHE A 35 -5.63 18.79 5.76
CA PHE A 35 -5.03 19.51 4.64
C PHE A 35 -3.75 20.23 5.03
N PHE A 36 -3.72 20.89 6.20
CA PHE A 36 -2.51 21.51 6.70
C PHE A 36 -1.43 20.48 7.09
N ILE A 37 -1.82 19.35 7.69
CA ILE A 37 -0.89 18.31 8.11
C ILE A 37 -0.28 17.55 6.93
N ALA A 38 -1.00 17.44 5.80
CA ALA A 38 -0.46 16.84 4.59
C ALA A 38 0.77 17.59 4.04
N SER A 39 0.91 18.87 4.37
CA SER A 39 2.04 19.72 3.96
C SER A 39 2.42 20.69 5.08
N PRO A 40 2.97 20.18 6.19
CA PRO A 40 3.25 21.01 7.35
C PRO A 40 4.30 22.05 6.99
N HIS A 41 4.30 23.20 7.68
CA HIS A 41 5.19 24.34 7.44
C HIS A 41 5.06 24.99 6.04
N THR A 42 4.09 24.57 5.23
CA THR A 42 3.78 25.19 3.93
C THR A 42 2.79 26.33 4.09
N ARG A 43 2.98 27.40 3.32
CA ARG A 43 2.02 28.51 3.25
C ARG A 43 0.91 28.16 2.27
N HIS A 44 -0.33 28.15 2.74
CA HIS A 44 -1.50 27.96 1.88
C HIS A 44 -2.26 29.27 1.75
N THR A 45 -2.52 29.70 0.51
CA THR A 45 -3.34 30.90 0.28
C THR A 45 -4.77 30.64 0.75
N ARG A 46 -5.43 31.71 1.22
CA ARG A 46 -6.85 31.61 1.60
C ARG A 46 -7.72 31.22 0.43
N GLU A 47 -7.45 31.75 -0.77
CA GLU A 47 -8.15 31.34 -1.99
C GLU A 47 -8.04 29.82 -2.19
N LYS A 48 -6.83 29.24 -2.16
CA LYS A 48 -6.64 27.80 -2.36
C LYS A 48 -7.37 26.96 -1.32
N LEU A 49 -7.33 27.37 -0.05
CA LEU A 49 -8.05 26.68 1.02
C LEU A 49 -9.57 26.74 0.79
N ILE A 50 -10.08 27.89 0.36
CA ILE A 50 -11.51 28.07 0.08
C ILE A 50 -11.94 27.20 -1.09
N ASP A 51 -11.25 27.30 -2.22
CA ASP A 51 -11.57 26.55 -3.44
C ASP A 51 -11.50 25.04 -3.20
N THR A 52 -10.58 24.59 -2.33
CA THR A 52 -10.40 23.16 -2.05
C THR A 52 -11.43 22.61 -1.05
N LEU A 53 -11.79 23.37 -0.01
CA LEU A 53 -12.62 22.89 1.09
C LEU A 53 -14.10 23.31 0.98
N TRP A 54 -14.40 24.34 0.19
CA TRP A 54 -15.73 24.87 -0.08
C TRP A 54 -15.90 25.24 -1.57
N PRO A 55 -15.76 24.27 -2.50
CA PRO A 55 -15.78 24.55 -3.94
C PRO A 55 -17.10 25.18 -4.43
N ASP A 56 -18.21 24.88 -3.75
CA ASP A 56 -19.56 25.32 -4.17
C ASP A 56 -19.95 26.72 -3.66
N ILE A 57 -19.05 27.43 -2.96
CA ILE A 57 -19.37 28.68 -2.28
C ILE A 57 -18.56 29.83 -2.88
N PRO A 58 -19.18 30.99 -3.20
CA PRO A 58 -18.45 32.18 -3.64
C PRO A 58 -17.37 32.60 -2.64
N LEU A 59 -16.20 33.03 -3.12
CA LEU A 59 -15.00 33.35 -2.31
C LEU A 59 -15.28 34.25 -1.10
N ARG A 60 -16.17 35.25 -1.25
CA ARG A 60 -16.56 36.16 -0.15
C ARG A 60 -17.17 35.42 1.03
N ASN A 61 -18.03 34.44 0.77
CA ASN A 61 -18.68 33.62 1.79
C ASN A 61 -17.70 32.55 2.31
N GLY A 62 -16.83 32.03 1.45
CA GLY A 62 -15.77 31.09 1.83
C GLY A 62 -14.79 31.67 2.87
N ARG A 63 -14.47 32.97 2.80
CA ARG A 63 -13.61 33.62 3.81
C ARG A 63 -14.22 33.59 5.22
N ALA A 64 -15.53 33.77 5.34
CA ALA A 64 -16.24 33.66 6.62
C ALA A 64 -16.19 32.21 7.13
N SER A 65 -16.51 31.24 6.26
CA SER A 65 -16.45 29.81 6.61
C SER A 65 -15.06 29.36 7.04
N LEU A 66 -14.00 29.79 6.33
CA LEU A 66 -12.61 29.52 6.71
C LEU A 66 -12.27 30.13 8.07
N SER A 67 -12.71 31.36 8.34
CA SER A 67 -12.46 32.02 9.64
C SER A 67 -13.15 31.27 10.79
N THR A 68 -14.40 30.84 10.60
CA THR A 68 -15.12 30.00 11.58
C THR A 68 -14.46 28.64 11.77
N ALA A 69 -14.00 28.00 10.69
CA ALA A 69 -13.32 26.71 10.76
C ALA A 69 -11.98 26.82 11.50
N LEU A 70 -11.18 27.86 11.23
CA LEU A 70 -9.93 28.13 11.96
C LEU A 70 -10.17 28.42 13.43
N TRP A 71 -11.20 29.21 13.77
CA TRP A 71 -11.56 29.46 15.17
C TRP A 71 -11.92 28.15 15.88
N ARG A 72 -12.78 27.31 15.28
CA ARG A 72 -13.11 25.99 15.84
C ARG A 72 -11.88 25.10 15.96
N LEU A 73 -10.98 25.15 14.98
CA LEU A 73 -9.74 24.37 15.02
C LEU A 73 -8.84 24.82 16.18
N ARG A 74 -8.71 26.13 16.43
CA ARG A 74 -8.02 26.65 17.62
C ARG A 74 -8.64 26.12 18.91
N THR A 75 -9.98 26.13 19.03
CA THR A 75 -10.66 25.54 20.21
C THR A 75 -10.45 24.03 20.38
N VAL A 76 -10.07 23.31 19.31
CA VAL A 76 -9.66 21.90 19.41
C VAL A 76 -8.29 21.80 20.06
N PHE A 77 -7.33 22.61 19.64
CA PHE A 77 -6.00 22.62 20.23
C PHE A 77 -5.99 23.14 21.68
N ASP A 78 -6.85 24.09 22.03
CA ASP A 78 -6.99 24.59 23.41
C ASP A 78 -7.35 23.47 24.40
N ARG A 79 -8.02 22.41 23.93
CA ARG A 79 -8.35 21.23 24.76
C ARG A 79 -7.15 20.35 25.08
N LEU A 80 -6.05 20.46 24.34
CA LEU A 80 -4.87 19.60 24.49
C LEU A 80 -3.97 19.98 25.67
N ASN A 81 -4.35 20.95 26.51
CA ASN A 81 -3.54 21.44 27.65
C ASN A 81 -2.10 21.81 27.24
N LEU A 82 -1.93 22.27 26.00
CA LEU A 82 -0.65 22.74 25.48
C LEU A 82 -0.34 24.13 26.08
N PRO A 83 0.94 24.47 26.33
CA PRO A 83 1.31 25.84 26.68
C PRO A 83 0.76 26.79 25.61
N SER A 84 0.12 27.89 26.02
CA SER A 84 -0.52 28.84 25.10
C SER A 84 0.41 29.20 23.95
N GLY A 85 0.03 28.82 22.74
CA GLY A 85 0.83 29.00 21.53
C GLY A 85 -0.07 29.06 20.30
N ASP A 86 0.30 29.94 19.36
CA ASP A 86 -0.33 29.99 18.04
C ASP A 86 0.15 28.79 17.22
N TYR A 87 -0.68 27.75 17.07
CA TYR A 87 -0.41 26.61 16.17
C TYR A 87 -0.46 26.98 14.69
N PHE A 88 -0.91 28.19 14.39
CA PHE A 88 -1.08 28.71 13.05
C PHE A 88 -0.49 30.09 12.94
N ILE A 89 0.37 30.29 11.96
CA ILE A 89 0.76 31.64 11.53
C ILE A 89 -0.24 32.07 10.47
N THR A 90 -0.99 33.11 10.78
CA THR A 90 -2.02 33.65 9.90
C THR A 90 -1.63 35.06 9.44
N ASN A 91 -1.58 35.28 8.13
CA ASN A 91 -1.56 36.63 7.54
C ASN A 91 -2.95 36.94 6.94
N ARG A 92 -3.12 37.97 6.11
CA ARG A 92 -4.30 38.25 5.29
C ARG A 92 -4.40 37.30 4.10
N ASP A 93 -3.28 36.98 3.47
CA ASP A 93 -3.28 36.23 2.20
C ASP A 93 -3.12 34.71 2.39
N TRP A 94 -2.39 34.29 3.42
CA TRP A 94 -2.06 32.89 3.65
C TRP A 94 -2.15 32.47 5.10
N ILE A 95 -2.23 31.16 5.30
CA ILE A 95 -2.23 30.47 6.59
C ILE A 95 -1.22 29.34 6.51
N ARG A 96 -0.49 29.13 7.61
CA ARG A 96 0.46 28.02 7.76
C ARG A 96 0.25 27.38 9.13
N PHE A 97 0.22 26.05 9.15
CA PHE A 97 0.32 25.30 10.40
C PHE A 97 1.79 25.29 10.86
N GLU A 98 2.02 25.82 12.05
CA GLU A 98 3.34 26.01 12.66
C GLU A 98 3.19 25.90 14.19
N PRO A 99 3.24 24.69 14.76
CA PRO A 99 3.22 24.54 16.21
C PRO A 99 4.48 25.15 16.83
N SER A 100 4.32 26.02 17.83
CA SER A 100 5.42 26.74 18.48
C SER A 100 6.27 25.88 19.42
N GLY A 101 5.83 24.66 19.74
CA GLY A 101 6.49 23.71 20.64
C GLY A 101 6.97 22.44 19.93
N ALA A 102 7.48 21.49 20.71
CA ALA A 102 7.82 20.17 20.20
C ALA A 102 6.59 19.52 19.54
N PHE A 103 6.80 19.02 18.33
CA PHE A 103 5.77 18.46 17.47
C PHE A 103 6.32 17.22 16.77
N THR A 104 5.56 16.13 16.79
CA THR A 104 5.84 14.93 16.00
C THR A 104 4.65 14.61 15.11
N LEU A 105 4.95 14.11 13.93
CA LEU A 105 3.99 13.74 12.91
C LEU A 105 4.43 12.41 12.30
N ASP A 106 3.59 11.38 12.45
CA ASP A 106 3.87 10.05 11.90
C ASP A 106 4.10 10.08 10.38
N LEU A 107 3.40 10.94 9.63
CA LEU A 107 3.67 11.18 8.21
C LEU A 107 5.07 11.74 7.93
N ALA A 108 5.57 12.66 8.76
CA ALA A 108 6.91 13.21 8.59
C ALA A 108 7.98 12.14 8.89
N GLU A 109 7.80 11.39 9.98
CA GLU A 109 8.67 10.27 10.37
C GLU A 109 8.67 9.18 9.29
N PHE A 110 7.51 8.81 8.77
CA PHE A 110 7.37 7.87 7.64
C PHE A 110 8.16 8.36 6.43
N ASN A 111 7.95 9.60 6.00
CA ASN A 111 8.64 10.15 4.83
C ASN A 111 10.16 10.22 5.04
N GLN A 112 10.62 10.48 6.27
CA GLN A 112 12.03 10.44 6.65
C GLN A 112 12.60 9.04 6.49
N PHE A 113 11.98 8.02 7.12
CA PHE A 113 12.45 6.64 7.04
C PHE A 113 12.45 6.09 5.62
N ILE A 114 11.45 6.42 4.80
CA ILE A 114 11.47 6.06 3.38
C ILE A 114 12.69 6.71 2.70
N GLY A 115 12.94 8.00 2.92
CA GLY A 115 14.08 8.69 2.33
C GLY A 115 15.44 8.18 2.84
N GLU A 116 15.52 7.67 4.07
CA GLU A 116 16.72 7.00 4.59
C GLU A 116 16.95 5.66 3.88
N ALA A 117 15.90 4.85 3.71
CA ALA A 117 15.96 3.58 3.00
C ALA A 117 16.34 3.74 1.51
N GLU A 118 15.88 4.81 0.86
CA GLU A 118 16.21 5.13 -0.53
C GLU A 118 17.69 5.50 -0.71
N ARG A 119 18.30 6.19 0.26
CA ARG A 119 19.66 6.74 0.15
C ARG A 119 20.75 5.82 0.69
N THR A 120 20.42 4.93 1.62
CA THR A 120 21.42 4.11 2.29
C THR A 120 21.75 2.84 1.49
N GLU A 121 23.04 2.57 1.35
CA GLU A 121 23.57 1.33 0.76
C GLU A 121 23.82 0.24 1.82
N ASP A 122 23.79 0.60 3.10
CA ASP A 122 23.95 -0.33 4.21
C ASP A 122 22.65 -1.13 4.41
N GLY A 123 22.69 -2.42 4.08
CA GLY A 123 21.53 -3.31 4.16
C GLY A 123 20.86 -3.36 5.53
N LYS A 124 21.62 -3.25 6.64
CA LYS A 124 21.03 -3.27 7.99
C LYS A 124 20.30 -1.97 8.30
N LYS A 125 20.89 -0.83 7.93
CA LYS A 125 20.25 0.48 8.09
C LYS A 125 19.01 0.59 7.21
N ARG A 126 19.11 0.09 5.97
CA ARG A 126 17.99 0.03 5.02
C ARG A 126 16.85 -0.79 5.59
N GLU A 127 17.12 -2.00 6.09
CA GLU A 127 16.10 -2.85 6.70
C GLU A 127 15.43 -2.16 7.90
N SER A 128 16.22 -1.56 8.80
CA SER A 128 15.69 -0.84 9.97
C SER A 128 14.77 0.33 9.58
N ALA A 129 15.17 1.12 8.58
CA ALA A 129 14.38 2.24 8.09
C ALA A 129 13.07 1.76 7.43
N LEU A 130 13.13 0.72 6.59
CA LEU A 130 11.94 0.13 5.97
C LEU A 130 10.94 -0.38 7.02
N ARG A 131 11.41 -1.12 8.03
CA ARG A 131 10.55 -1.60 9.13
C ARG A 131 9.90 -0.46 9.89
N SER A 132 10.68 0.57 10.23
CA SER A 132 10.17 1.75 10.95
C SER A 132 9.09 2.49 10.14
N ALA A 133 9.27 2.62 8.82
CA ALA A 133 8.24 3.20 7.96
C ALA A 133 6.97 2.33 7.92
N ILE A 134 7.11 1.00 7.78
CA ILE A 134 5.98 0.07 7.73
C ILE A 134 5.17 0.09 9.04
N ASP A 135 5.84 0.13 10.20
CA ASP A 135 5.20 0.12 11.52
C ASP A 135 4.39 1.39 11.84
N LEU A 136 4.74 2.52 11.21
CA LEU A 136 4.00 3.78 11.30
C LEU A 136 2.70 3.75 10.48
N TYR A 137 2.68 3.04 9.35
CA TYR A 137 1.53 2.97 8.47
C TYR A 137 0.48 1.98 8.99
N ARG A 138 -0.37 2.45 9.91
CA ARG A 138 -1.38 1.62 10.60
C ARG A 138 -2.76 1.62 9.95
N GLY A 139 -2.93 2.41 8.91
CA GLY A 139 -4.19 2.58 8.20
C GLY A 139 -4.06 3.67 7.13
N SER A 140 -5.07 3.78 6.28
CA SER A 140 -5.10 4.78 5.22
C SER A 140 -4.96 6.21 5.77
N PHE A 141 -4.24 7.06 5.04
CA PHE A 141 -4.07 8.47 5.41
C PHE A 141 -5.44 9.16 5.62
N CYS A 142 -5.59 9.81 6.78
CA CYS A 142 -6.79 10.51 7.24
C CYS A 142 -8.08 9.72 6.95
N GLU A 143 -8.16 8.50 7.46
CA GLU A 143 -9.30 7.62 7.26
C GLU A 143 -10.62 8.30 7.69
N GLY A 144 -11.64 8.23 6.83
CA GLY A 144 -12.92 8.91 7.02
C GLY A 144 -13.01 10.30 6.37
N ILE A 145 -11.89 10.84 5.88
CA ILE A 145 -11.88 12.01 5.00
C ILE A 145 -11.95 11.55 3.53
N TYR A 146 -12.94 12.04 2.80
CA TYR A 146 -13.24 11.66 1.41
C TYR A 146 -13.07 12.83 0.42
N ALA A 147 -12.38 13.89 0.82
CA ALA A 147 -12.06 15.00 -0.08
C ALA A 147 -11.05 14.56 -1.15
N GLU A 148 -11.19 15.07 -2.38
CA GLU A 148 -10.36 14.68 -3.53
C GLU A 148 -8.85 14.79 -3.26
N TRP A 149 -8.42 15.92 -2.67
CA TRP A 149 -7.01 16.12 -2.29
C TRP A 149 -6.49 15.03 -1.34
N CYS A 150 -7.34 14.51 -0.46
CA CYS A 150 -6.98 13.49 0.52
C CYS A 150 -6.89 12.11 -0.13
N LEU A 151 -7.71 11.82 -1.14
CA LEU A 151 -7.66 10.58 -1.90
C LEU A 151 -6.37 10.48 -2.72
N LEU A 152 -5.98 11.57 -3.39
CA LEU A 152 -4.71 11.64 -4.13
C LEU A 152 -3.50 11.45 -3.20
N GLU A 153 -3.53 12.07 -2.02
CA GLU A 153 -2.45 11.92 -1.04
C GLU A 153 -2.40 10.52 -0.44
N ARG A 154 -3.56 9.91 -0.19
CA ARG A 154 -3.68 8.52 0.27
C ARG A 154 -3.08 7.55 -0.75
N GLU A 155 -3.41 7.68 -2.02
CA GLU A 155 -2.86 6.85 -3.10
C GLU A 155 -1.33 7.03 -3.22
N ARG A 156 -0.83 8.27 -3.10
CA ARG A 156 0.60 8.56 -3.09
C ARG A 156 1.32 7.86 -1.95
N LEU A 157 0.76 7.91 -0.73
CA LEU A 157 1.36 7.32 0.46
C LEU A 157 1.28 5.79 0.45
N GLU A 158 0.17 5.24 -0.01
CA GLU A 158 -0.01 3.79 -0.19
C GLU A 158 1.02 3.22 -1.16
N ARG A 159 1.30 3.89 -2.28
CA ARG A 159 2.39 3.48 -3.19
C ARG A 159 3.75 3.44 -2.50
N ARG A 160 4.07 4.42 -1.65
CA ARG A 160 5.34 4.44 -0.91
C ARG A 160 5.41 3.34 0.14
N TYR A 161 4.29 3.05 0.80
CA TYR A 161 4.16 1.96 1.75
C TYR A 161 4.37 0.60 1.08
N LEU A 162 3.67 0.33 -0.03
CA LEU A 162 3.83 -0.91 -0.80
C LEU A 162 5.23 -1.04 -1.40
N TRP A 163 5.86 0.07 -1.82
CA TRP A 163 7.26 0.07 -2.21
C TRP A 163 8.16 -0.38 -1.06
N ALA A 164 7.99 0.19 0.15
CA ALA A 164 8.80 -0.17 1.31
C ALA A 164 8.64 -1.65 1.70
N MET A 165 7.42 -2.17 1.68
CA MET A 165 7.16 -3.59 1.91
C MET A 165 7.83 -4.48 0.86
N GLY A 166 7.76 -4.10 -0.41
CA GLY A 166 8.45 -4.83 -1.49
C GLY A 166 9.96 -4.85 -1.29
N GLN A 167 10.57 -3.71 -0.97
CA GLN A 167 12.00 -3.63 -0.68
C GLN A 167 12.40 -4.46 0.55
N LEU A 168 11.58 -4.46 1.60
CA LEU A 168 11.82 -5.30 2.77
C LEU A 168 11.72 -6.79 2.42
N MET A 169 10.71 -7.18 1.63
CA MET A 169 10.56 -8.55 1.15
C MET A 169 11.79 -9.01 0.37
N ASP A 170 12.30 -8.19 -0.55
CA ASP A 170 13.49 -8.50 -1.34
C ASP A 170 14.74 -8.70 -0.45
N LEU A 171 14.96 -7.82 0.53
CA LEU A 171 16.06 -7.95 1.50
C LEU A 171 15.95 -9.24 2.32
N LEU A 172 14.75 -9.56 2.80
CA LEU A 172 14.50 -10.80 3.55
C LEU A 172 14.77 -12.04 2.69
N MET A 173 14.37 -12.01 1.41
CA MET A 173 14.67 -13.10 0.48
C MET A 173 16.18 -13.25 0.25
N GLN A 174 16.93 -12.14 0.11
CA GLN A 174 18.39 -12.17 -0.02
C GLN A 174 19.07 -12.77 1.22
N HIS A 175 18.53 -12.48 2.41
CA HIS A 175 18.99 -13.04 3.69
C HIS A 175 18.41 -14.43 4.00
N GLN A 176 17.67 -15.03 3.07
CA GLN A 176 17.04 -16.35 3.19
C GLN A 176 16.05 -16.46 4.38
N THR A 177 15.53 -15.35 4.87
CA THR A 177 14.48 -15.30 5.90
C THR A 177 13.10 -15.46 5.25
N TYR A 178 12.92 -16.58 4.55
CA TYR A 178 11.78 -16.83 3.66
C TYR A 178 10.42 -16.82 4.37
N GLU A 179 10.36 -17.22 5.64
CA GLU A 179 9.11 -17.22 6.42
C GLU A 179 8.55 -15.81 6.56
N GLU A 180 9.41 -14.85 6.90
CA GLU A 180 9.02 -13.45 7.06
C GLU A 180 8.76 -12.79 5.72
N ALA A 181 9.60 -13.06 4.71
CA ALA A 181 9.36 -12.58 3.35
C ALA A 181 7.99 -13.02 2.81
N ALA A 182 7.60 -14.28 3.02
CA ALA A 182 6.29 -14.78 2.61
C ALA A 182 5.13 -14.09 3.36
N ARG A 183 5.32 -13.72 4.64
CA ARG A 183 4.35 -12.94 5.40
C ARG A 183 4.19 -11.54 4.81
N ILE A 184 5.29 -10.81 4.61
CA ILE A 184 5.26 -9.46 4.00
C ILE A 184 4.62 -9.51 2.60
N GLY A 185 4.99 -10.49 1.77
CA GLY A 185 4.39 -10.65 0.45
C GLY A 185 2.89 -10.92 0.49
N LYS A 186 2.41 -11.70 1.46
CA LYS A 186 0.96 -11.88 1.66
C LYS A 186 0.26 -10.61 2.10
N ASP A 187 0.88 -9.81 2.97
CA ASP A 187 0.34 -8.54 3.42
C ASP A 187 0.23 -7.56 2.23
N ILE A 188 1.23 -7.52 1.32
CA ILE A 188 1.15 -6.76 0.06
C ILE A 188 -0.04 -7.24 -0.80
N LEU A 189 -0.24 -8.55 -0.93
CA LEU A 189 -1.31 -9.13 -1.74
C LEU A 189 -2.72 -8.94 -1.16
N GLN A 190 -2.84 -8.58 0.13
CA GLN A 190 -4.12 -8.15 0.69
C GLN A 190 -4.50 -6.75 0.22
N CYS A 191 -3.51 -5.88 -0.03
CA CYS A 191 -3.73 -4.55 -0.58
C CYS A 191 -3.95 -4.61 -2.10
N ASP A 192 -3.11 -5.36 -2.81
CA ASP A 192 -3.20 -5.52 -4.27
C ASP A 192 -3.04 -6.98 -4.69
N PRO A 193 -4.16 -7.72 -4.85
CA PRO A 193 -4.15 -9.13 -5.24
C PRO A 193 -3.62 -9.42 -6.65
N LEU A 194 -3.44 -8.40 -7.49
CA LEU A 194 -3.07 -8.55 -8.91
C LEU A 194 -1.57 -8.45 -9.15
N ARG A 195 -0.77 -8.24 -8.10
CA ARG A 195 0.70 -8.19 -8.18
C ARG A 195 1.31 -9.57 -8.35
N GLU A 196 1.33 -10.04 -9.59
CA GLU A 196 1.83 -11.35 -9.96
C GLU A 196 3.30 -11.58 -9.54
N GLU A 197 4.13 -10.56 -9.59
CA GLU A 197 5.52 -10.63 -9.14
C GLU A 197 5.63 -10.96 -7.65
N VAL A 198 4.69 -10.46 -6.83
CA VAL A 198 4.63 -10.73 -5.39
C VAL A 198 4.10 -12.14 -5.14
N HIS A 199 3.09 -12.60 -5.90
CA HIS A 199 2.66 -14.01 -5.85
C HIS A 199 3.83 -14.96 -6.13
N ARG A 200 4.63 -14.65 -7.17
CA ARG A 200 5.80 -15.43 -7.55
C ARG A 200 6.88 -15.46 -6.46
N ALA A 201 7.13 -14.32 -5.80
CA ALA A 201 8.05 -14.24 -4.66
C ALA A 201 7.56 -15.11 -3.49
N VAL A 202 6.28 -15.04 -3.14
CA VAL A 202 5.68 -15.87 -2.08
C VAL A 202 5.73 -17.37 -2.43
N MET A 203 5.48 -17.73 -3.70
CA MET A 203 5.66 -19.11 -4.19
C MET A 203 7.10 -19.58 -3.98
N HIS A 204 8.08 -18.77 -4.34
CA HIS A 204 9.49 -19.08 -4.17
C HIS A 204 9.86 -19.24 -2.69
N CYS A 205 9.38 -18.37 -1.80
CA CYS A 205 9.60 -18.51 -0.36
C CYS A 205 9.05 -19.84 0.18
N PHE A 206 7.82 -20.21 -0.16
CA PHE A 206 7.26 -21.50 0.27
C PHE A 206 8.02 -22.69 -0.28
N TRP A 207 8.48 -22.58 -1.52
CA TRP A 207 9.31 -23.61 -2.13
C TRP A 207 10.63 -23.80 -1.38
N LYS A 208 11.33 -22.71 -1.05
CA LYS A 208 12.59 -22.75 -0.27
C LYS A 208 12.41 -23.25 1.16
N LEU A 209 11.22 -23.10 1.73
CA LEU A 209 10.86 -23.66 3.03
C LEU A 209 10.44 -25.15 2.97
N GLY A 210 10.48 -25.79 1.79
CA GLY A 210 9.99 -27.16 1.59
C GLY A 210 8.46 -27.28 1.63
N ARG A 211 7.73 -26.16 1.69
CA ARG A 211 6.27 -26.10 1.81
C ARG A 211 5.58 -26.06 0.44
N ARG A 212 5.90 -27.05 -0.39
CA ARG A 212 5.43 -27.15 -1.78
C ARG A 212 3.92 -27.00 -1.95
N SER A 213 3.12 -27.61 -1.06
CA SER A 213 1.65 -27.51 -1.14
C SER A 213 1.16 -26.07 -0.98
N GLN A 214 1.85 -25.25 -0.19
CA GLN A 214 1.54 -23.82 -0.08
C GLN A 214 1.96 -23.04 -1.32
N ALA A 215 3.12 -23.37 -1.91
CA ALA A 215 3.56 -22.74 -3.16
C ALA A 215 2.58 -23.01 -4.32
N VAL A 216 2.12 -24.25 -4.47
CA VAL A 216 1.11 -24.63 -5.47
C VAL A 216 -0.21 -23.89 -5.22
N ARG A 217 -0.68 -23.80 -3.97
CA ARG A 217 -1.89 -23.03 -3.64
C ARG A 217 -1.73 -21.55 -3.96
N GLN A 218 -0.54 -20.98 -3.76
CA GLN A 218 -0.27 -19.59 -4.09
C GLN A 218 -0.36 -19.32 -5.60
N PHE A 219 0.20 -20.20 -6.43
CA PHE A 219 0.03 -20.12 -7.89
C PHE A 219 -1.45 -20.14 -8.31
N GLN A 220 -2.23 -21.06 -7.73
CA GLN A 220 -3.66 -21.15 -8.02
C GLN A 220 -4.43 -19.90 -7.59
N LEU A 221 -4.03 -19.26 -6.48
CA LEU A 221 -4.59 -17.98 -6.06
C LEU A 221 -4.26 -16.89 -7.08
N CYS A 222 -3.00 -16.77 -7.49
CA CYS A 222 -2.56 -15.83 -8.52
C CYS A 222 -3.38 -15.98 -9.81
N ALA A 223 -3.45 -17.20 -10.34
CA ALA A 223 -4.17 -17.49 -11.59
C ALA A 223 -5.66 -17.15 -11.47
N ARG A 224 -6.30 -17.44 -10.33
CA ARG A 224 -7.70 -17.08 -10.11
C ARG A 224 -7.91 -15.57 -10.07
N SER A 225 -7.06 -14.82 -9.36
CA SER A 225 -7.18 -13.37 -9.26
C SER A 225 -7.01 -12.68 -10.61
N LEU A 226 -5.99 -13.07 -11.39
CA LEU A 226 -5.76 -12.53 -12.73
C LEU A 226 -6.93 -12.85 -13.68
N GLN A 227 -7.44 -14.08 -13.62
CA GLN A 227 -8.56 -14.47 -14.47
C GLN A 227 -9.89 -13.83 -14.06
N SER A 228 -10.13 -13.57 -12.78
CA SER A 228 -11.38 -12.97 -12.30
C SER A 228 -11.45 -11.48 -12.62
N GLU A 229 -10.36 -10.75 -12.35
CA GLU A 229 -10.34 -9.29 -12.45
C GLU A 229 -9.91 -8.79 -13.84
N LEU A 230 -8.92 -9.45 -14.47
CA LEU A 230 -8.28 -8.95 -15.68
C LEU A 230 -8.53 -9.83 -16.91
N ARG A 231 -9.09 -11.03 -16.74
CA ARG A 231 -9.30 -12.02 -17.82
C ARG A 231 -8.01 -12.43 -18.54
N ILE A 232 -6.87 -12.34 -17.86
CA ILE A 232 -5.55 -12.74 -18.36
C ILE A 232 -5.03 -13.96 -17.63
N LEU A 233 -4.11 -14.68 -18.28
CA LEU A 233 -3.38 -15.79 -17.68
C LEU A 233 -2.10 -15.30 -16.97
N PRO A 234 -1.54 -16.10 -16.04
CA PRO A 234 -0.24 -15.82 -15.45
C PRO A 234 0.87 -15.71 -16.51
N MET A 235 1.82 -14.81 -16.25
CA MET A 235 3.02 -14.61 -17.05
C MET A 235 3.89 -15.88 -17.15
N PRO A 236 4.65 -16.04 -18.25
CA PRO A 236 5.47 -17.23 -18.49
C PRO A 236 6.43 -17.58 -17.35
N GLU A 237 7.03 -16.59 -16.69
CA GLU A 237 7.97 -16.82 -15.60
C GLU A 237 7.29 -17.41 -14.35
N THR A 238 6.03 -17.04 -14.11
CA THR A 238 5.24 -17.58 -12.99
C THR A 238 4.83 -19.02 -13.27
N ILE A 239 4.43 -19.31 -14.51
CA ILE A 239 4.17 -20.68 -14.97
C ILE A 239 5.44 -21.52 -14.83
N ALA A 240 6.58 -21.04 -15.33
CA ALA A 240 7.86 -21.75 -15.25
C ALA A 240 8.27 -22.06 -13.80
N LEU A 241 8.07 -21.12 -12.87
CA LEU A 241 8.32 -21.38 -11.45
C LEU A 241 7.39 -22.48 -10.90
N TYR A 242 6.09 -22.42 -11.23
CA TYR A 242 5.15 -23.47 -10.85
C TYR A 242 5.59 -24.84 -11.37
N GLN A 243 5.98 -24.92 -12.66
CA GLN A 243 6.46 -26.15 -13.29
C GLN A 243 7.69 -26.72 -12.58
N LYS A 244 8.66 -25.86 -12.25
CA LYS A 244 9.86 -26.25 -11.48
C LYS A 244 9.51 -26.78 -10.09
N ILE A 245 8.60 -26.09 -9.39
CA ILE A 245 8.13 -26.50 -8.07
C ILE A 245 7.47 -27.87 -8.15
N ILE A 246 6.72 -28.17 -9.23
CA ILE A 246 6.05 -29.45 -9.37
C ILE A 246 6.95 -30.59 -9.86
N SER A 247 7.99 -30.32 -10.64
CA SER A 247 8.88 -31.35 -11.17
C SER A 247 9.93 -31.87 -10.17
N GLU A 248 10.34 -31.07 -9.18
CA GLU A 248 11.41 -31.47 -8.24
C GLU A 248 11.07 -32.75 -7.43
N ARG A 249 9.79 -32.98 -7.10
CA ARG A 249 9.32 -34.24 -6.47
C ARG A 249 9.50 -35.47 -7.36
N LEU A 250 9.42 -35.34 -8.68
CA LEU A 250 9.65 -36.46 -9.60
C LEU A 250 11.14 -36.85 -9.60
N GLY A 251 12.04 -35.88 -9.41
CA GLY A 251 13.46 -36.13 -9.18
C GLY A 251 13.75 -36.83 -7.85
N GLU A 252 13.13 -36.37 -6.76
CA GLU A 252 13.32 -36.98 -5.42
C GLU A 252 12.73 -38.40 -5.30
N LEU A 253 11.60 -38.67 -5.96
CA LEU A 253 11.02 -40.02 -6.04
C LEU A 253 11.89 -41.00 -6.84
N ARG A 254 12.64 -40.50 -7.85
CA ARG A 254 13.59 -41.29 -8.63
C ARG A 254 14.85 -41.70 -7.86
N ILE A 255 15.27 -40.92 -6.85
CA ILE A 255 16.51 -41.19 -6.07
C ILE A 255 16.37 -42.40 -5.12
N ASN A 256 15.15 -42.83 -4.78
CA ASN A 256 14.90 -43.99 -3.90
C ASN A 256 14.84 -45.36 -4.61
N GLY A 257 15.33 -45.48 -5.84
CA GLY A 257 15.58 -46.78 -6.50
C GLY A 257 14.35 -47.66 -6.77
N ARG A 258 13.14 -47.13 -6.61
CA ARG A 258 11.89 -47.78 -7.05
C ARG A 258 11.12 -46.81 -7.93
N GLU A 259 11.05 -47.14 -9.22
CA GLU A 259 10.06 -46.56 -10.12
C GLU A 259 8.66 -46.85 -9.56
N PRO A 260 7.80 -45.86 -9.31
CA PRO A 260 6.38 -46.11 -9.10
C PRO A 260 5.76 -46.42 -10.47
N ALA A 261 5.85 -47.69 -10.88
CA ALA A 261 5.43 -48.25 -12.17
C ALA A 261 3.93 -48.11 -12.52
N LEU A 262 3.17 -47.24 -11.83
CA LEU A 262 1.72 -47.07 -12.04
C LEU A 262 1.25 -45.61 -12.09
N PHE A 263 2.12 -44.61 -11.97
CA PHE A 263 1.70 -43.20 -11.87
C PHE A 263 2.26 -42.24 -12.93
N GLU A 264 3.30 -42.59 -13.69
CA GLU A 264 3.90 -41.70 -14.70
C GLU A 264 2.92 -41.42 -15.85
N ASN A 265 2.38 -42.45 -16.51
CA ASN A 265 1.58 -42.21 -17.72
C ASN A 265 0.31 -41.37 -17.50
N LYS A 266 -0.45 -41.61 -16.42
CA LYS A 266 -1.73 -40.89 -16.23
C LYS A 266 -1.57 -39.46 -15.72
N ILE A 267 -0.54 -39.19 -14.92
CA ILE A 267 -0.28 -37.82 -14.45
C ILE A 267 0.37 -37.03 -15.57
N ASP A 268 1.32 -37.61 -16.30
CA ASP A 268 1.95 -36.94 -17.44
C ASP A 268 0.94 -36.74 -18.59
N GLU A 269 0.08 -37.71 -18.89
CA GLU A 269 -1.02 -37.52 -19.86
C GLU A 269 -2.02 -36.44 -19.41
N ALA A 270 -2.42 -36.43 -18.13
CA ALA A 270 -3.35 -35.41 -17.62
C ALA A 270 -2.68 -34.02 -17.57
N TYR A 271 -1.38 -33.98 -17.30
CA TYR A 271 -0.60 -32.76 -17.24
C TYR A 271 -0.32 -32.20 -18.64
N GLU A 272 0.05 -33.04 -19.60
CA GLU A 272 0.16 -32.69 -21.02
C GLU A 272 -1.19 -32.27 -21.60
N ALA A 273 -2.28 -32.95 -21.25
CA ALA A 273 -3.63 -32.54 -21.64
C ALA A 273 -4.00 -31.16 -21.05
N PHE A 274 -3.60 -30.88 -19.81
CA PHE A 274 -3.81 -29.59 -19.16
C PHE A 274 -2.97 -28.48 -19.79
N LEU A 275 -1.68 -28.72 -20.07
CA LEU A 275 -0.81 -27.77 -20.75
C LEU A 275 -1.26 -27.50 -22.19
N LYS A 276 -1.71 -28.54 -22.90
CA LYS A 276 -2.31 -28.42 -24.22
C LYS A 276 -3.59 -27.59 -24.17
N ALA A 277 -4.46 -27.82 -23.20
CA ALA A 277 -5.65 -27.01 -23.01
C ALA A 277 -5.32 -25.53 -22.74
N ILE A 278 -4.27 -25.24 -21.97
CA ILE A 278 -3.78 -23.86 -21.76
C ILE A 278 -3.24 -23.26 -23.07
N ALA A 279 -2.45 -24.01 -23.84
CA ALA A 279 -1.88 -23.56 -25.10
C ALA A 279 -2.96 -23.31 -26.18
N ASP A 280 -3.98 -24.17 -26.24
CA ASP A 280 -5.13 -24.01 -27.12
C ASP A 280 -5.94 -22.76 -26.75
N LEU A 281 -6.11 -22.49 -25.45
CA LEU A 281 -6.80 -21.30 -24.95
C LEU A 281 -6.02 -20.01 -25.27
N ASN A 282 -4.70 -20.03 -25.15
CA ASN A 282 -3.82 -18.93 -25.58
C ASN A 282 -3.89 -18.68 -27.08
N SER A 283 -3.88 -19.74 -27.89
CA SER A 283 -4.00 -19.64 -29.34
C SER A 283 -5.36 -19.04 -29.76
N LEU A 284 -6.43 -19.36 -29.04
CA LEU A 284 -7.75 -18.78 -29.25
C LEU A 284 -7.81 -17.31 -28.83
N LEU A 285 -7.18 -16.92 -27.72
CA LEU A 285 -7.11 -15.51 -27.29
C LEU A 285 -6.32 -14.66 -28.29
N GLU A 286 -5.17 -15.14 -28.77
CA GLU A 286 -4.41 -14.46 -29.84
C GLU A 286 -5.18 -14.37 -31.16
N TYR A 287 -6.05 -15.34 -31.45
CA TYR A 287 -6.90 -15.31 -32.63
C TYR A 287 -8.02 -14.27 -32.49
N VAL A 288 -8.60 -14.14 -31.30
CA VAL A 288 -9.64 -13.13 -31.00
C VAL A 288 -9.07 -11.71 -31.07
N ASP A 289 -7.84 -11.48 -30.59
CA ASP A 289 -7.16 -10.17 -30.67
C ASP A 289 -6.76 -9.77 -32.11
N LYS A 290 -6.71 -10.74 -33.03
CA LYS A 290 -6.40 -10.54 -34.46
C LYS A 290 -7.63 -10.47 -35.36
N LEU A 291 -8.85 -10.57 -34.81
CA LEU A 291 -10.07 -10.40 -35.58
C LEU A 291 -10.25 -8.91 -35.96
N PRO A 292 -10.39 -8.57 -37.25
CA PRO A 292 -10.72 -7.20 -37.65
C PRO A 292 -12.12 -6.82 -37.13
N GLU A 293 -12.27 -5.57 -36.65
CA GLU A 293 -13.47 -5.03 -35.96
C GLU A 293 -14.80 -5.13 -36.73
N GLU A 294 -14.81 -5.58 -37.99
CA GLU A 294 -15.99 -5.59 -38.85
C GLU A 294 -17.02 -6.70 -38.58
N ARG A 295 -16.86 -7.52 -37.54
CA ARG A 295 -17.82 -8.61 -37.21
C ARG A 295 -18.58 -8.46 -35.88
N VAL A 296 -18.68 -7.25 -35.32
CA VAL A 296 -19.53 -6.99 -34.12
C VAL A 296 -20.85 -6.26 -34.48
N LYS A 297 -21.20 -6.14 -35.77
CA LYS A 297 -22.55 -5.70 -36.20
C LYS A 297 -23.19 -6.73 -37.13
N ALA A 298 -23.76 -7.77 -36.53
CA ALA A 298 -24.84 -8.56 -37.10
C ALA A 298 -25.73 -9.08 -35.96
#